data_AF-A0A7X6PHL1-F1
#
_entry.id   AF-A0A7X6PHL1-F1
#
_cell.length_a   1.000
_cell.length_b   1.000
_cell.length_c   1.000
_cell.angle_alpha   90.00
_cell.angle_beta   90.00
_cell.angle_gamma   90.00
#
_symmetry.space_group_name_H-M   'P 1'
#
loop_
_entity.id
_entity.type
_entity.pdbx_description
1 polymer ?
#
loop_
_entity_poly.entity_id
_entity_poly.type
_entity_poly.pdbx_seq_one_letter_code
_entity_poly.pdbx_strand_id
1 'polypeptide(L)'
;VQHAPRVFLTLRANLLNLPKELIEAARMGGAGQYRVIRDMIMPLCKNGILAAAAIAFLSGMGNFGIPAMLGIPVSYYVLPTLIYQRMADFGPSMINEVSNLSMLVAALAVAVVWLQHYFQKRMALTGLAGRPLHFNLGPWRFAAEIMMVVILMAILVIPLLALAVSSLVPAQGVALTLSNMSFGSYEQIMMSQSITWRAFSNSFVLAIGAAFIIAVISVPVVYWFNREPSYLTTITKILMDIPYALPGVVLSIACILLFVKPIPIVQVTLYGTLWIILFAYVSRFFTVGFKPVMSSMMQIDTSLEEAAQLCGAGMGRRLRDIVVPLLAPAVFAGFILVFLMAFNELTVSALLWSAGNETIGVMIFNMQESGDVVPAAAVSVVVVVLVALLMLGLSLFAKRLPRGVIPWQN
;
A
#
# COMPACT_ATOMS: atom_id res chain seq x y z
N VAL A 1 4.40 -0.95 14.06
CA VAL A 1 3.54 0.26 13.95
C VAL A 1 3.01 0.46 12.53
N GLN A 2 3.86 0.56 11.51
CA GLN A 2 3.46 0.82 10.11
C GLN A 2 2.33 -0.08 9.56
N HIS A 3 2.30 -1.38 9.92
CA HIS A 3 1.29 -2.33 9.43
C HIS A 3 0.12 -2.56 10.40
N ALA A 4 0.10 -1.86 11.54
CA ALA A 4 -0.93 -2.04 12.58
C ALA A 4 -2.38 -1.84 12.07
N PRO A 5 -2.69 -0.86 11.19
CA PRO A 5 -4.05 -0.69 10.68
C PRO A 5 -4.56 -1.90 9.91
N ARG A 6 -3.71 -2.56 9.11
CA ARG A 6 -4.09 -3.75 8.33
C ARG A 6 -4.41 -4.91 9.25
N VAL A 7 -3.59 -5.13 10.27
CA VAL A 7 -3.79 -6.14 11.32
C VAL A 7 -5.06 -5.86 12.10
N PHE A 8 -5.27 -4.61 12.54
CA PHE A 8 -6.43 -4.18 13.29
C PHE A 8 -7.73 -4.40 12.51
N LEU A 9 -7.81 -3.97 11.25
CA LEU A 9 -9.02 -4.15 10.44
C LEU A 9 -9.36 -5.62 10.22
N THR A 10 -8.34 -6.46 9.99
CA THR A 10 -8.49 -7.91 9.82
C THR A 10 -9.01 -8.56 11.10
N LEU A 11 -8.43 -8.21 12.25
CA LEU A 11 -8.87 -8.73 13.56
C LEU A 11 -10.24 -8.20 13.95
N ARG A 12 -10.54 -6.93 13.68
CA ARG A 12 -11.84 -6.32 13.97
C ARG A 12 -12.95 -7.02 13.19
N ALA A 13 -12.75 -7.29 11.90
CA ALA A 13 -13.72 -8.03 11.10
C ALA A 13 -13.98 -9.44 11.67
N ASN A 14 -12.93 -10.11 12.18
CA ASN A 14 -13.08 -11.40 12.86
C ASN A 14 -13.89 -11.29 14.16
N LEU A 15 -13.56 -10.31 15.01
CA LEU A 15 -14.22 -10.11 16.30
C LEU A 15 -15.69 -9.75 16.17
N LEU A 16 -16.05 -8.97 15.14
CA LEU A 16 -17.45 -8.58 14.88
C LEU A 16 -18.34 -9.76 14.45
N ASN A 17 -17.75 -10.81 13.90
CA ASN A 17 -18.46 -12.01 13.45
C ASN A 17 -18.52 -13.12 14.50
N LEU A 18 -18.09 -12.86 15.75
CA LEU A 18 -18.18 -13.86 16.80
C LEU A 18 -19.64 -14.14 17.20
N PRO A 19 -20.05 -15.41 17.31
CA PRO A 19 -21.40 -15.78 17.69
C PRO A 19 -21.68 -15.37 19.14
N LYS A 20 -22.49 -14.32 19.29
CA LYS A 20 -22.85 -13.73 20.58
C LYS A 20 -23.53 -14.75 21.49
N GLU A 21 -24.37 -15.61 20.93
CA GLU A 21 -25.18 -16.60 21.65
C GLU A 21 -24.29 -17.60 22.40
N LEU A 22 -23.17 -18.01 21.79
CA LEU A 22 -22.21 -18.92 22.42
C LEU A 22 -21.55 -18.27 23.64
N ILE A 23 -21.20 -16.99 23.54
CA ILE A 23 -20.56 -16.26 24.64
C ILE A 23 -21.55 -15.99 25.78
N GLU A 24 -22.81 -15.66 25.46
CA GLU A 24 -23.86 -15.48 26.46
C GLU A 24 -24.20 -16.81 27.17
N ALA A 25 -24.30 -17.92 26.43
CA ALA A 25 -24.51 -19.24 27.00
C ALA A 25 -23.39 -19.64 27.98
N ALA A 26 -22.13 -19.40 27.62
CA ALA A 26 -21.00 -19.67 28.51
C ALA A 26 -21.03 -18.83 29.79
N ARG A 27 -21.42 -17.55 29.68
CA ARG A 27 -21.59 -16.67 30.85
C ARG A 27 -22.75 -17.12 31.75
N MET A 28 -23.88 -17.53 31.17
CA MET A 28 -25.00 -18.11 31.93
C MET A 28 -24.59 -19.40 32.65
N GLY A 29 -23.68 -20.19 32.06
CA GLY A 29 -23.06 -21.36 32.69
C GLY A 29 -21.98 -21.04 33.74
N GLY A 30 -21.79 -19.78 34.12
CA GLY A 30 -20.83 -19.36 35.16
C GLY A 30 -19.40 -19.15 34.67
N ALA A 31 -19.15 -19.11 33.35
CA ALA A 31 -17.82 -18.78 32.84
C ALA A 31 -17.48 -17.29 33.08
N GLY A 32 -16.40 -17.04 33.83
CA GLY A 32 -15.87 -15.69 34.03
C GLY A 32 -15.25 -15.10 32.75
N GLN A 33 -15.05 -13.77 32.74
CA GLN A 33 -14.55 -13.01 31.57
C GLN A 33 -13.25 -13.57 30.98
N TYR A 34 -12.28 -13.92 31.83
CA TYR A 34 -11.01 -14.50 31.39
C TYR A 34 -11.19 -15.86 30.71
N ARG A 35 -12.09 -16.70 31.24
CA ARG A 35 -12.39 -18.02 30.69
C ARG A 35 -13.05 -17.90 29.31
N VAL A 36 -13.98 -16.96 29.15
CA VAL A 36 -14.59 -16.64 27.85
C VAL A 36 -13.53 -16.20 26.83
N ILE A 37 -12.61 -15.30 27.22
CA ILE A 37 -11.56 -14.82 26.32
C ILE A 37 -10.64 -15.97 25.90
N ARG A 38 -10.13 -16.73 26.87
CA ARG A 38 -9.13 -17.79 26.63
C ARG A 38 -9.72 -19.01 25.92
N ASP A 39 -10.91 -19.46 26.32
CA ASP A 39 -11.45 -20.76 25.91
C ASP A 39 -12.43 -20.64 24.73
N MET A 40 -12.95 -19.44 24.45
CA MET A 40 -13.87 -19.21 23.33
C MET A 40 -13.31 -18.22 22.31
N ILE A 41 -13.01 -16.99 22.72
CA ILE A 41 -12.62 -15.92 21.78
C ILE A 41 -11.29 -16.24 21.11
N MET A 42 -10.25 -16.61 21.88
CA MET A 42 -8.93 -16.89 21.32
C MET A 42 -8.94 -18.07 20.32
N PRO A 43 -9.57 -19.23 20.59
CA PRO A 43 -9.72 -20.31 19.62
C PRO A 43 -10.52 -19.91 18.37
N LEU A 44 -11.64 -19.19 18.54
CA LEU A 44 -12.46 -18.73 17.42
C LEU A 44 -11.73 -17.70 16.54
N CYS A 45 -10.94 -16.82 17.15
CA CYS A 45 -10.13 -15.83 16.45
C CYS A 45 -8.77 -16.35 15.97
N LYS A 46 -8.36 -17.58 16.31
CA LYS A 46 -7.02 -18.12 16.02
C LYS A 46 -6.66 -17.99 14.54
N ASN A 47 -7.57 -18.35 13.64
CA ASN A 47 -7.34 -18.25 12.19
C ASN A 47 -7.22 -16.79 11.73
N GLY A 48 -8.02 -15.89 12.31
CA GLY A 48 -7.93 -14.45 12.06
C GLY A 48 -6.62 -13.85 12.55
N ILE A 49 -6.14 -14.25 13.73
CA ILE A 49 -4.85 -13.84 14.29
C ILE A 49 -3.70 -14.35 13.40
N LEU A 50 -3.73 -15.61 12.98
CA LEU A 50 -2.73 -16.17 12.08
C LEU A 50 -2.72 -15.47 10.71
N ALA A 51 -3.89 -15.18 10.14
CA ALA A 51 -4.01 -14.43 8.90
C ALA A 51 -3.48 -13.00 9.05
N ALA A 52 -3.81 -12.31 10.14
CA ALA A 52 -3.31 -10.96 10.41
C ALA A 52 -1.78 -10.95 10.66
N ALA A 53 -1.26 -11.95 11.36
CA ALA A 53 0.18 -12.14 11.55
C ALA A 53 0.91 -12.39 10.22
N ALA A 54 0.34 -13.23 9.33
CA ALA A 54 0.86 -13.46 7.99
C ALA A 54 0.91 -12.16 7.16
N ILE A 55 -0.15 -11.34 7.21
CA ILE A 55 -0.19 -10.02 6.53
C ILE A 55 0.90 -9.09 7.08
N ALA A 56 1.09 -9.05 8.40
CA ALA A 56 2.10 -8.22 9.03
C ALA A 56 3.52 -8.67 8.65
N PHE A 57 3.77 -9.98 8.67
CA PHE A 57 5.04 -10.58 8.28
C PHE A 57 5.37 -10.31 6.81
N LEU A 58 4.41 -10.55 5.90
CA LEU A 58 4.57 -10.29 4.47
C LEU A 58 4.86 -8.80 4.20
N SER A 59 4.12 -7.91 4.86
CA SER A 59 4.32 -6.46 4.71
C SER A 59 5.69 -6.01 5.26
N GLY A 60 6.13 -6.58 6.39
CA GLY A 60 7.43 -6.29 6.99
C GLY A 60 8.60 -6.83 6.16
N MET A 61 8.47 -8.03 5.61
CA MET A 61 9.47 -8.64 4.72
C MET A 61 9.73 -7.81 3.47
N GLY A 62 8.70 -7.13 2.94
CA GLY A 62 8.83 -6.25 1.78
C GLY A 62 9.24 -4.82 2.09
N ASN A 63 9.51 -4.47 3.36
CA ASN A 63 9.89 -3.13 3.76
C ASN A 63 11.39 -2.90 3.54
N PHE A 64 11.73 -2.01 2.60
CA PHE A 64 13.11 -1.61 2.34
C PHE A 64 13.51 -0.38 3.15
N GLY A 65 12.66 0.66 3.20
CA GLY A 65 13.06 1.98 3.71
C GLY A 65 13.51 1.98 5.17
N ILE A 66 12.73 1.40 6.08
CA ILE A 66 13.08 1.44 7.53
C ILE A 66 14.37 0.66 7.82
N PRO A 67 14.52 -0.61 7.37
CA PRO A 67 15.77 -1.33 7.58
C PRO A 67 16.96 -0.72 6.83
N ALA A 68 16.73 -0.07 5.68
CA ALA A 68 17.81 0.61 4.97
C ALA A 68 18.35 1.76 5.82
N MET A 69 17.48 2.66 6.31
CA MET A 69 17.90 3.85 7.06
C MET A 69 18.50 3.54 8.45
N LEU A 70 18.06 2.46 9.12
CA LEU A 70 18.51 2.13 10.47
C LEU A 70 19.53 0.99 10.52
N GLY A 71 19.44 0.04 9.59
CA GLY A 71 20.21 -1.21 9.59
C GLY A 71 21.52 -1.10 8.82
N ILE A 72 21.52 -0.48 7.63
CA ILE A 72 22.73 -0.35 6.79
C ILE A 72 23.87 0.34 7.55
N PRO A 73 23.66 1.47 8.27
CA PRO A 73 24.73 2.16 9.00
C PRO A 73 25.41 1.29 10.08
N VAL A 74 24.70 0.29 10.61
CA VAL A 74 25.22 -0.65 11.63
C VAL A 74 25.48 -2.05 11.07
N SER A 75 25.54 -2.21 9.74
CA SER A 75 25.75 -3.48 9.06
C SER A 75 24.73 -4.58 9.41
N TYR A 76 23.51 -4.19 9.77
CA TYR A 76 22.39 -5.10 10.00
C TYR A 76 21.52 -5.17 8.76
N TYR A 77 21.62 -6.29 8.03
CA TYR A 77 20.92 -6.48 6.76
C TYR A 77 19.76 -7.45 6.89
N VAL A 78 18.61 -7.01 6.39
CA VAL A 78 17.45 -7.87 6.10
C VAL A 78 17.44 -8.22 4.61
N LEU A 79 16.58 -9.16 4.18
CA LEU A 79 16.54 -9.63 2.79
C LEU A 79 16.45 -8.48 1.74
N PRO A 80 15.53 -7.49 1.88
CA PRO A 80 15.49 -6.35 0.96
C PRO A 80 16.79 -5.54 0.86
N THR A 81 17.39 -5.19 1.99
CA THR A 81 18.60 -4.36 2.03
C THR A 81 19.84 -5.15 1.61
N LEU A 82 19.87 -6.45 1.89
CA LEU A 82 20.94 -7.33 1.43
C LEU A 82 20.93 -7.44 -0.09
N ILE A 83 19.74 -7.60 -0.70
CA ILE A 83 19.61 -7.61 -2.17
C ILE A 83 20.11 -6.29 -2.75
N TYR A 84 19.74 -5.15 -2.16
CA TYR A 84 20.22 -3.83 -2.58
C TYR A 84 21.75 -3.71 -2.51
N GLN A 85 22.36 -4.11 -1.39
CA GLN A 85 23.81 -4.07 -1.21
C GLN A 85 24.54 -4.97 -2.21
N ARG A 86 24.06 -6.22 -2.41
CA ARG A 86 24.63 -7.13 -3.40
C ARG A 86 24.47 -6.63 -4.82
N MET A 87 23.41 -5.89 -5.12
CA MET A 87 23.22 -5.28 -6.43
C MET A 87 24.22 -4.13 -6.70
N ALA A 88 24.71 -3.47 -5.65
CA ALA A 88 25.76 -2.48 -5.75
C ALA A 88 27.17 -3.09 -5.96
N ASP A 89 27.33 -4.40 -5.77
CA ASP A 89 28.59 -5.10 -6.03
C ASP A 89 28.79 -5.31 -7.55
N PHE A 90 29.95 -4.92 -8.08
CA PHE A 90 30.27 -5.01 -9.52
C PHE A 90 30.84 -6.39 -9.95
N GLY A 91 30.52 -7.46 -9.20
CA GLY A 91 31.05 -8.80 -9.45
C GLY A 91 30.31 -9.59 -10.55
N PRO A 92 30.97 -10.52 -11.25
CA PRO A 92 30.32 -11.37 -12.26
C PRO A 92 29.25 -12.30 -11.67
N SER A 93 29.28 -12.58 -10.36
CA SER A 93 28.27 -13.36 -9.64
C SER A 93 27.06 -12.53 -9.19
N MET A 94 27.09 -11.20 -9.29
CA MET A 94 26.07 -10.31 -8.73
C MET A 94 24.66 -10.70 -9.21
N ILE A 95 24.48 -10.88 -10.52
CA ILE A 95 23.18 -11.23 -11.09
C ILE A 95 22.66 -12.56 -10.52
N ASN A 96 23.54 -13.55 -10.37
CA ASN A 96 23.16 -14.86 -9.84
C ASN A 96 22.80 -14.77 -8.34
N GLU A 97 23.56 -14.04 -7.55
CA GLU A 97 23.31 -13.85 -6.12
C GLU A 97 21.99 -13.09 -5.86
N VAL A 98 21.80 -11.96 -6.55
CA VAL A 98 20.60 -11.14 -6.46
C VAL A 98 19.36 -11.92 -6.94
N SER A 99 19.50 -12.71 -8.01
CA SER A 99 18.43 -13.59 -8.50
C SER A 99 18.07 -14.68 -7.49
N ASN A 100 19.06 -15.35 -6.90
CA ASN A 100 18.84 -16.39 -5.91
C ASN A 100 18.15 -15.85 -4.64
N LEU A 101 18.61 -14.70 -4.13
CA LEU A 101 17.97 -14.03 -3.00
C LEU A 101 16.53 -13.61 -3.34
N SER A 102 16.29 -13.11 -4.54
CA SER A 102 14.95 -12.71 -4.99
C SER A 102 14.01 -13.91 -5.13
N MET A 103 14.50 -15.04 -5.64
CA MET A 103 13.73 -16.29 -5.70
C MET A 103 13.39 -16.82 -4.30
N LEU A 104 14.32 -16.72 -3.34
CA LEU A 104 14.05 -17.09 -1.95
C LEU A 104 12.94 -16.21 -1.35
N VAL A 105 13.03 -14.89 -1.53
CA VAL A 105 12.00 -13.95 -1.06
C VAL A 105 10.65 -14.22 -1.75
N ALA A 106 10.65 -14.51 -3.05
CA ALA A 106 9.45 -14.86 -3.80
C ALA A 106 8.80 -16.14 -3.26
N ALA A 107 9.59 -17.19 -3.03
CA ALA A 107 9.11 -18.46 -2.48
C ALA A 107 8.51 -18.27 -1.09
N LEU A 108 9.16 -17.49 -0.23
CA LEU A 108 8.63 -17.14 1.09
C LEU A 108 7.33 -16.34 1.00
N ALA A 109 7.26 -15.35 0.11
CA ALA A 109 6.06 -14.57 -0.11
C ALA A 109 4.88 -15.44 -0.56
N VAL A 110 5.11 -16.33 -1.55
CA VAL A 110 4.10 -17.27 -2.03
C VAL A 110 3.65 -18.22 -0.92
N ALA A 111 4.57 -18.75 -0.12
CA ALA A 111 4.24 -19.62 1.02
C ALA A 111 3.37 -18.89 2.06
N VAL A 112 3.69 -17.63 2.38
CA VAL A 112 2.92 -16.83 3.33
C VAL A 112 1.53 -16.48 2.78
N VAL A 113 1.43 -16.13 1.50
CA VAL A 113 0.14 -15.84 0.83
C VAL A 113 -0.74 -17.09 0.75
N TRP A 114 -0.14 -18.25 0.47
CA TRP A 114 -0.82 -19.54 0.48
C TRP A 114 -1.34 -19.88 1.88
N LEU A 115 -0.49 -19.71 2.90
CA LEU A 115 -0.85 -19.91 4.30
C LEU A 115 -2.00 -18.97 4.72
N GLN A 116 -1.95 -17.71 4.30
CA GLN A 116 -3.02 -16.73 4.52
C GLN A 116 -4.33 -17.20 3.89
N HIS A 117 -4.33 -17.61 2.62
CA HIS A 117 -5.53 -18.11 1.94
C HIS A 117 -6.08 -19.38 2.59
N TYR A 118 -5.21 -20.29 3.02
CA TYR A 118 -5.58 -21.52 3.70
C TYR A 118 -6.34 -21.24 5.00
N PHE A 119 -5.85 -20.32 5.83
CA PHE A 119 -6.53 -19.94 7.07
C PHE A 119 -7.80 -19.12 6.84
N GLN A 120 -7.83 -18.26 5.83
CA GLN A 120 -9.02 -17.48 5.50
C GLN A 120 -10.19 -18.33 4.98
N LYS A 121 -9.94 -19.38 4.17
CA LYS A 121 -11.01 -20.29 3.71
C LYS A 121 -11.70 -21.03 4.85
N ARG A 122 -10.96 -21.34 5.92
CA ARG A 122 -11.52 -22.00 7.12
C ARG A 122 -12.34 -21.06 8.00
N MET A 123 -12.26 -19.75 7.78
CA MET A 123 -13.04 -18.73 8.46
C MET A 123 -14.46 -18.62 7.89
N ALA A 124 -14.66 -18.93 6.61
CA ALA A 124 -15.99 -18.91 5.96
C ALA A 124 -16.93 -20.01 6.48
N LEU A 125 -16.41 -21.01 7.21
CA LEU A 125 -17.17 -22.15 7.74
C LEU A 125 -17.76 -21.91 9.14
N THR A 126 -17.40 -20.83 9.83
CA THR A 126 -18.10 -20.36 11.04
C THR A 126 -19.28 -19.47 10.63
N GLY A 127 -20.28 -20.10 10.01
CA GLY A 127 -21.45 -19.47 9.39
C GLY A 127 -22.54 -19.03 10.35
N LEU A 128 -22.24 -18.18 11.34
CA LEU A 128 -23.28 -17.47 12.10
C LEU A 128 -22.90 -16.00 12.15
N ALA A 129 -23.48 -15.22 11.23
CA ALA A 129 -23.50 -13.76 11.34
C ALA A 129 -24.37 -13.40 12.57
N GLY A 130 -23.78 -13.47 13.76
CA GLY A 130 -24.39 -13.05 15.01
C GLY A 130 -24.33 -11.54 15.16
N ARG A 131 -25.21 -10.97 15.98
CA ARG A 131 -25.05 -9.56 16.38
C ARG A 131 -23.72 -9.39 17.10
N PRO A 132 -22.93 -8.33 16.82
CA PRO A 132 -21.64 -8.15 17.48
C PRO A 132 -21.84 -8.08 19.00
N LEU A 133 -21.03 -8.85 19.73
CA LEU A 133 -21.04 -8.84 21.19
C LEU A 133 -20.43 -7.52 21.68
N HIS A 134 -21.22 -6.72 22.40
CA HIS A 134 -20.75 -5.51 23.05
C HIS A 134 -20.29 -5.83 24.48
N PHE A 135 -19.01 -5.59 24.78
CA PHE A 135 -18.50 -5.63 26.14
C PHE A 135 -18.73 -4.26 26.80
N ASN A 136 -19.52 -4.22 27.86
CA ASN A 136 -19.66 -3.02 28.68
C ASN A 136 -18.44 -2.88 29.60
N LEU A 137 -17.57 -1.91 29.30
CA LEU A 137 -16.38 -1.58 30.09
C LEU A 137 -16.70 -0.76 31.35
N GLY A 138 -17.96 -0.31 31.53
CA GLY A 138 -18.37 0.49 32.68
C GLY A 138 -17.49 1.75 32.86
N PRO A 139 -17.03 2.09 34.08
CA PRO A 139 -16.20 3.27 34.32
C PRO A 139 -14.81 3.19 33.68
N TRP A 140 -14.31 1.97 33.41
CA TRP A 140 -13.02 1.76 32.72
C TRP A 140 -13.06 2.15 31.25
N ARG A 141 -14.24 2.38 30.68
CA ARG A 141 -14.40 2.84 29.31
C ARG A 141 -13.62 4.13 29.05
N PHE A 142 -13.76 5.12 29.93
CA PHE A 142 -13.13 6.42 29.76
C PHE A 142 -11.59 6.31 29.82
N ALA A 143 -11.07 5.53 30.77
CA ALA A 143 -9.64 5.27 30.88
C ALA A 143 -9.09 4.54 29.64
N ALA A 144 -9.81 3.54 29.13
CA ALA A 144 -9.42 2.82 27.92
C ALA A 144 -9.47 3.72 26.66
N GLU A 145 -10.49 4.55 26.52
CA GLU A 145 -10.61 5.51 25.43
C GLU A 145 -9.45 6.52 25.45
N ILE A 146 -9.15 7.12 26.61
CA ILE A 146 -8.00 8.03 26.77
C ILE A 146 -6.70 7.30 26.42
N MET A 147 -6.48 6.11 26.96
CA MET A 147 -5.25 5.34 26.70
C MET A 147 -5.07 5.08 25.20
N MET A 148 -6.13 4.68 24.50
CA MET A 148 -6.09 4.43 23.06
C MET A 148 -5.82 5.72 22.27
N VAL A 149 -6.44 6.84 22.65
CA VAL A 149 -6.19 8.15 22.03
C VAL A 149 -4.74 8.57 22.24
N VAL A 150 -4.21 8.45 23.47
CA VAL A 150 -2.81 8.79 23.78
C VAL A 150 -1.84 7.93 22.98
N ILE A 151 -2.08 6.61 22.88
CA ILE A 151 -1.23 5.71 22.09
C ILE A 151 -1.26 6.10 20.60
N LEU A 152 -2.45 6.37 20.05
CA LEU A 152 -2.59 6.79 18.66
C LEU A 152 -1.92 8.14 18.39
N MET A 153 -2.11 9.11 19.28
CA MET A 153 -1.48 10.43 19.18
C MET A 153 0.04 10.31 19.31
N ALA A 154 0.55 9.48 20.23
CA ALA A 154 1.98 9.23 20.35
C ALA A 154 2.56 8.62 19.07
N ILE A 155 1.90 7.63 18.49
CA ILE A 155 2.33 6.95 17.25
C ILE A 155 2.33 7.90 16.05
N LEU A 156 1.37 8.83 15.95
CA LEU A 156 1.21 9.71 14.79
C LEU A 156 1.97 11.04 14.96
N VAL A 157 1.82 11.69 16.10
CA VAL A 157 2.29 13.06 16.32
C VAL A 157 3.77 13.10 16.68
N ILE A 158 4.28 12.17 17.49
CA ILE A 158 5.69 12.21 17.91
C ILE A 158 6.64 12.09 16.71
N PRO A 159 6.48 11.16 15.75
CA PRO A 159 7.38 11.09 14.59
C PRO A 159 7.27 12.30 13.67
N LEU A 160 6.05 12.84 13.49
CA LEU A 160 5.84 14.05 12.67
C LEU A 160 6.47 15.29 13.32
N LEU A 161 6.34 15.44 14.64
CA LEU A 161 7.01 16.51 15.38
C LEU A 161 8.53 16.33 15.36
N ALA A 162 9.02 15.12 15.57
CA ALA A 162 10.45 14.84 15.49
C ALA A 162 11.00 15.19 14.10
N LEU A 163 10.26 14.86 13.03
CA LEU A 163 10.62 15.21 11.66
C LEU A 163 10.66 16.74 11.45
N ALA A 164 9.61 17.45 11.90
CA ALA A 164 9.53 18.91 11.80
C ALA A 164 10.58 19.64 12.65
N VAL A 165 10.92 19.11 13.82
CA VAL A 165 12.01 19.61 14.65
C VAL A 165 13.34 19.39 13.93
N SER A 166 13.56 18.19 13.39
CA SER A 166 14.81 17.81 12.71
C SER A 166 15.07 18.65 11.45
N SER A 167 14.02 19.07 10.75
CA SER A 167 14.14 19.94 9.57
C SER A 167 14.47 21.40 9.87
N LEU A 168 14.36 21.82 11.14
CA LEU A 168 14.62 23.21 11.59
C LEU A 168 15.97 23.36 12.30
N VAL A 169 16.69 22.26 12.51
CA VAL A 169 18.02 22.27 13.13
C VAL A 169 19.05 22.79 12.11
N PRO A 170 20.04 23.63 12.48
CA PRO A 170 21.07 24.10 11.55
C PRO A 170 21.96 23.00 10.95
N ALA A 171 22.30 22.00 11.77
CA ALA A 171 23.18 20.90 11.40
C ALA A 171 22.90 19.65 12.24
N GLN A 172 23.16 18.47 11.69
CA GLN A 172 22.97 17.21 12.41
C GLN A 172 23.74 17.19 13.73
N GLY A 173 23.08 16.77 14.81
CA GLY A 173 23.68 16.69 16.16
C GLY A 173 23.61 17.99 16.98
N VAL A 174 23.12 19.10 16.40
CA VAL A 174 22.88 20.34 17.14
C VAL A 174 21.51 20.29 17.83
N ALA A 175 21.46 20.59 19.12
CA ALA A 175 20.19 20.70 19.84
C ALA A 175 19.40 21.93 19.36
N LEU A 176 18.11 21.76 19.07
CA LEU A 176 17.26 22.86 18.66
C LEU A 176 17.00 23.80 19.87
N THR A 177 17.27 25.09 19.68
CA THR A 177 16.92 26.18 20.59
C THR A 177 16.19 27.24 19.78
N LEU A 178 15.34 28.04 20.42
CA LEU A 178 14.59 29.11 19.73
C LEU A 178 15.52 30.11 19.01
N SER A 179 16.76 30.26 19.49
CA SER A 179 17.79 31.12 18.89
C SER A 179 18.52 30.53 17.69
N ASN A 180 18.49 29.20 17.51
CA ASN A 180 19.21 28.52 16.43
C ASN A 180 18.29 27.85 15.40
N MET A 181 16.99 28.10 15.45
CA MET A 181 16.07 27.62 14.42
C MET A 181 16.49 28.17 13.06
N SER A 182 16.70 27.28 12.08
CA SER A 182 17.16 27.64 10.75
C SER A 182 16.20 27.10 9.69
N PHE A 183 15.91 27.93 8.69
CA PHE A 183 15.21 27.51 7.48
C PHE A 183 16.18 27.29 6.31
N GLY A 184 17.49 27.31 6.55
CA GLY A 184 18.52 27.19 5.51
C GLY A 184 18.41 25.92 4.68
N SER A 185 17.95 24.81 5.27
CA SER A 185 17.69 23.57 4.52
C SER A 185 16.57 23.73 3.50
N TYR A 186 15.51 24.50 3.80
CA TYR A 186 14.43 24.77 2.84
C TYR A 186 14.92 25.65 1.68
N GLU A 187 15.77 26.63 1.97
CA GLU A 187 16.43 27.45 0.94
C GLU A 187 17.35 26.59 0.07
N GLN A 188 18.17 25.72 0.66
CA GLN A 188 19.03 24.79 -0.08
C GLN A 188 18.22 23.88 -1.00
N ILE A 189 17.08 23.38 -0.55
CA ILE A 189 16.19 22.52 -1.36
C ILE A 189 15.59 23.32 -2.53
N MET A 190 15.16 24.57 -2.30
CA MET A 190 14.62 25.44 -3.35
C MET A 190 15.69 25.87 -4.36
N MET A 191 16.93 26.10 -3.90
CA MET A 191 18.04 26.60 -4.72
C MET A 191 18.82 25.48 -5.44
N SER A 192 18.77 24.23 -4.98
CA SER A 192 19.40 23.05 -5.60
C SER A 192 18.62 22.54 -6.83
N GLN A 193 18.29 23.46 -7.74
CA GLN A 193 17.22 23.39 -8.76
C GLN A 193 17.09 22.10 -9.60
N SER A 194 18.12 21.28 -9.78
CA SER A 194 18.10 20.21 -10.79
C SER A 194 17.72 18.81 -10.28
N ILE A 195 18.07 18.43 -9.05
CA ILE A 195 17.76 17.07 -8.52
C ILE A 195 16.41 17.08 -7.82
N THR A 196 16.18 18.04 -6.92
CA THR A 196 14.91 18.18 -6.19
C THR A 196 13.73 18.26 -7.14
N TRP A 197 13.73 19.21 -8.08
CA TRP A 197 12.61 19.42 -8.99
C TRP A 197 12.35 18.21 -9.88
N ARG A 198 13.43 17.58 -10.38
CA ARG A 198 13.35 16.36 -11.17
C ARG A 198 12.77 15.20 -10.38
N ALA A 199 13.17 14.99 -9.13
CA ALA A 199 12.63 13.95 -8.27
C ALA A 199 11.12 14.13 -8.04
N PHE A 200 10.67 15.37 -7.76
CA PHE A 200 9.26 15.70 -7.63
C PHE A 200 8.49 15.47 -8.93
N SER A 201 9.00 15.95 -10.06
CA SER A 201 8.39 15.77 -11.37
C SER A 201 8.30 14.30 -11.76
N ASN A 202 9.37 13.53 -11.61
CA ASN A 202 9.41 12.10 -11.91
C ASN A 202 8.41 11.33 -11.03
N SER A 203 8.40 11.55 -9.71
CA SER A 203 7.42 10.92 -8.81
C SER A 203 5.98 11.28 -9.18
N PHE A 204 5.72 12.54 -9.53
CA PHE A 204 4.38 12.96 -9.96
C PHE A 204 3.96 12.31 -11.28
N VAL A 205 4.82 12.32 -12.30
CA VAL A 205 4.58 11.70 -13.62
C VAL A 205 4.38 10.18 -13.49
N LEU A 206 5.21 9.52 -12.68
CA LEU A 206 5.10 8.09 -12.42
C LEU A 206 3.79 7.75 -11.68
N ALA A 207 3.46 8.50 -10.63
CA ALA A 207 2.25 8.26 -9.84
C ALA A 207 0.97 8.52 -10.64
N ILE A 208 0.90 9.65 -11.35
CA ILE A 208 -0.26 9.99 -12.18
C ILE A 208 -0.36 9.06 -13.38
N GLY A 209 0.76 8.70 -14.01
CA GLY A 209 0.81 7.78 -15.14
C GLY A 209 0.31 6.39 -14.74
N ALA A 210 0.81 5.86 -13.62
CA ALA A 210 0.37 4.55 -13.12
C ALA A 210 -1.13 4.57 -12.76
N ALA A 211 -1.58 5.58 -12.03
CA ALA A 211 -2.99 5.72 -11.64
C ALA A 211 -3.91 5.84 -12.86
N PHE A 212 -3.51 6.62 -13.86
CA PHE A 212 -4.27 6.82 -15.10
C PHE A 212 -4.35 5.54 -15.93
N ILE A 213 -3.22 4.87 -16.16
CA ILE A 213 -3.16 3.60 -16.90
C ILE A 213 -4.06 2.55 -16.23
N ILE A 214 -3.96 2.42 -14.91
CA ILE A 214 -4.79 1.46 -14.15
C ILE A 214 -6.27 1.84 -14.25
N ALA A 215 -6.63 3.13 -14.11
CA ALA A 215 -8.01 3.58 -14.22
C ALA A 215 -8.64 3.26 -15.59
N VAL A 216 -7.90 3.52 -16.68
CA VAL A 216 -8.35 3.27 -18.05
C VAL A 216 -8.47 1.77 -18.33
N ILE A 217 -7.50 0.95 -17.88
CA ILE A 217 -7.50 -0.50 -18.11
C ILE A 217 -8.54 -1.21 -17.23
N SER A 218 -8.82 -0.70 -16.03
CA SER A 218 -9.70 -1.37 -15.07
C SER A 218 -11.12 -1.53 -15.60
N VAL A 219 -11.71 -0.49 -16.20
CA VAL A 219 -13.10 -0.53 -16.69
C VAL A 219 -13.34 -1.65 -17.71
N PRO A 220 -12.60 -1.74 -18.84
CA PRO A 220 -12.84 -2.79 -19.83
C PRO A 220 -12.55 -4.20 -19.28
N VAL A 221 -11.50 -4.35 -18.46
CA VAL A 221 -11.15 -5.67 -17.91
C VAL A 221 -12.18 -6.14 -16.88
N VAL A 222 -12.64 -5.26 -16.00
CA VAL A 222 -13.73 -5.57 -15.05
C VAL A 222 -15.02 -5.91 -15.79
N TYR A 223 -15.35 -5.16 -16.84
CA TYR A 223 -16.52 -5.45 -17.67
C TYR A 223 -16.42 -6.86 -18.30
N TRP A 224 -15.29 -7.21 -18.91
CA TRP A 224 -15.05 -8.54 -19.47
C TRP A 224 -15.19 -9.64 -18.40
N PHE A 225 -14.56 -9.45 -17.24
CA PHE A 225 -14.60 -10.40 -16.13
C PHE A 225 -15.99 -10.64 -15.55
N ASN A 226 -16.91 -9.69 -15.67
CA ASN A 226 -18.27 -9.79 -15.16
C ASN A 226 -19.24 -10.34 -16.21
N ARG A 227 -19.02 -10.04 -17.49
CA ARG A 227 -19.92 -10.41 -18.59
C ARG A 227 -19.58 -11.77 -19.22
N GLU A 228 -18.33 -12.19 -19.19
CA GLU A 228 -17.86 -13.45 -19.77
C GLU A 228 -17.08 -14.31 -18.76
N PRO A 229 -17.74 -14.81 -17.70
CA PRO A 229 -17.06 -15.67 -16.73
C PRO A 229 -16.57 -16.96 -17.40
N SER A 230 -15.26 -17.12 -17.45
CA SER A 230 -14.58 -18.27 -18.04
C SER A 230 -13.36 -18.70 -17.23
N TYR A 231 -12.83 -19.88 -17.53
CA TYR A 231 -11.57 -20.35 -16.94
C TYR A 231 -10.42 -19.36 -17.18
N LEU A 232 -10.38 -18.74 -18.37
CA LEU A 232 -9.41 -17.69 -18.70
C LEU A 232 -9.55 -16.48 -17.76
N THR A 233 -10.76 -15.93 -17.59
CA THR A 233 -10.97 -14.79 -16.68
C THR A 233 -10.58 -15.13 -15.24
N THR A 234 -10.75 -16.39 -14.80
CA THR A 234 -10.36 -16.84 -13.46
C THR A 234 -8.85 -16.86 -13.31
N ILE A 235 -8.12 -17.42 -14.29
CA ILE A 235 -6.66 -17.40 -14.29
C ILE A 235 -6.14 -15.95 -14.34
N THR A 236 -6.70 -15.11 -15.21
CA THR A 236 -6.24 -13.72 -15.34
C THR A 236 -6.43 -12.95 -14.03
N LYS A 237 -7.55 -13.14 -13.32
CA LYS A 237 -7.76 -12.57 -11.97
C LYS A 237 -6.65 -12.99 -10.99
N ILE A 238 -6.25 -14.26 -11.00
CA ILE A 238 -5.18 -14.76 -10.13
C ILE A 238 -3.82 -14.14 -10.52
N LEU A 239 -3.49 -14.12 -11.82
CA LEU A 239 -2.24 -13.54 -12.31
C LEU A 239 -2.12 -12.04 -11.99
N MET A 240 -3.23 -11.30 -12.05
CA MET A 240 -3.27 -9.88 -11.72
C MET A 240 -2.94 -9.57 -10.26
N ASP A 241 -3.22 -10.50 -9.33
CA ASP A 241 -2.94 -10.31 -7.91
C ASP A 241 -1.49 -10.65 -7.52
N ILE A 242 -0.74 -11.37 -8.38
CA ILE A 242 0.64 -11.81 -8.10
C ILE A 242 1.59 -10.62 -7.85
N PRO A 243 1.67 -9.58 -8.72
CA PRO A 243 2.63 -8.51 -8.53
C PRO A 243 2.43 -7.71 -7.23
N TYR A 244 1.19 -7.59 -6.76
CA TYR A 244 0.87 -6.94 -5.49
C TYR A 244 1.25 -7.82 -4.28
N ALA A 245 1.14 -9.14 -4.43
CA ALA A 245 1.48 -10.10 -3.39
C ALA A 245 2.99 -10.25 -3.18
N LEU A 246 3.79 -10.01 -4.23
CA LEU A 246 5.24 -10.07 -4.16
C LEU A 246 5.84 -8.81 -3.50
N PRO A 247 6.89 -8.97 -2.67
CA PRO A 247 7.68 -7.85 -2.19
C PRO A 247 8.24 -6.98 -3.32
N GLY A 248 8.34 -5.68 -3.09
CA GLY A 248 8.78 -4.72 -4.12
C GLY A 248 10.17 -5.04 -4.67
N VAL A 249 11.05 -5.54 -3.82
CA VAL A 249 12.39 -5.97 -4.23
C VAL A 249 12.36 -7.09 -5.26
N VAL A 250 11.52 -8.11 -5.06
CA VAL A 250 11.37 -9.22 -6.01
C VAL A 250 10.84 -8.69 -7.34
N LEU A 251 9.83 -7.83 -7.30
CA LEU A 251 9.28 -7.21 -8.50
C LEU A 251 10.34 -6.38 -9.25
N SER A 252 11.14 -5.59 -8.54
CA SER A 252 12.23 -4.81 -9.14
C SER A 252 13.25 -5.71 -9.83
N ILE A 253 13.74 -6.75 -9.15
CA ILE A 253 14.71 -7.68 -9.76
C ILE A 253 14.09 -8.39 -10.97
N ALA A 254 12.82 -8.82 -10.88
CA ALA A 254 12.12 -9.39 -12.03
C ALA A 254 12.03 -8.41 -13.21
N CYS A 255 11.74 -7.12 -12.96
CA CYS A 255 11.74 -6.09 -13.98
C CYS A 255 13.13 -5.86 -14.59
N ILE A 256 14.20 -5.85 -13.77
CA ILE A 256 15.58 -5.72 -14.27
C ILE A 256 15.90 -6.89 -15.20
N LEU A 257 15.69 -8.14 -14.75
CA LEU A 257 16.00 -9.33 -15.54
C LEU A 257 15.18 -9.40 -16.83
N LEU A 258 13.93 -8.94 -16.79
CA LEU A 258 13.04 -8.90 -17.96
C LEU A 258 13.47 -7.85 -18.98
N PHE A 259 13.90 -6.68 -18.52
CA PHE A 259 14.11 -5.49 -19.37
C PHE A 259 15.57 -5.06 -19.55
N VAL A 260 16.52 -5.81 -18.99
CA VAL A 260 17.96 -5.60 -19.23
C VAL A 260 18.32 -5.88 -20.69
N LYS A 261 17.64 -6.84 -21.32
CA LYS A 261 17.75 -7.09 -22.76
C LYS A 261 16.70 -6.25 -23.51
N PRO A 262 17.00 -5.78 -24.73
CA PRO A 262 16.02 -5.07 -25.56
C PRO A 262 14.78 -5.93 -25.77
N ILE A 263 13.60 -5.30 -25.77
CA ILE A 263 12.35 -6.00 -26.10
C ILE A 263 12.50 -6.58 -27.52
N PRO A 264 12.32 -7.90 -27.73
CA PRO A 264 12.62 -8.54 -29.02
C PRO A 264 11.92 -7.92 -30.24
N ILE A 265 10.73 -7.35 -30.04
CA ILE A 265 9.89 -6.79 -31.12
C ILE A 265 10.24 -5.32 -31.40
N VAL A 266 10.43 -4.53 -30.35
CA VAL A 266 10.56 -3.05 -30.45
C VAL A 266 12.03 -2.63 -30.45
N GLN A 267 12.95 -3.52 -30.06
CA GLN A 267 14.39 -3.27 -29.88
C GLN A 267 14.73 -2.10 -28.94
N VAL A 268 13.79 -1.72 -28.08
CA VAL A 268 13.98 -0.68 -27.04
C VAL A 268 14.29 -1.34 -25.71
N THR A 269 15.31 -0.82 -25.02
CA THR A 269 15.67 -1.22 -23.66
C THR A 269 14.99 -0.28 -22.67
N LEU A 270 14.19 -0.83 -21.76
CA LEU A 270 13.55 -0.06 -20.69
C LEU A 270 14.47 0.12 -19.48
N TYR A 271 15.44 -0.78 -19.30
CA TYR A 271 16.43 -0.69 -18.23
C TYR A 271 17.18 0.65 -18.25
N GLY A 272 17.32 1.27 -17.08
CA GLY A 272 17.95 2.57 -16.94
C GLY A 272 17.10 3.76 -17.39
N THR A 273 15.81 3.57 -17.70
CA THR A 273 14.88 4.65 -18.08
C THR A 273 13.75 4.80 -17.06
N LEU A 274 13.08 5.95 -17.03
CA LEU A 274 11.91 6.19 -16.16
C LEU A 274 10.78 5.15 -16.38
N TRP A 275 10.67 4.59 -17.59
CA TRP A 275 9.59 3.70 -18.01
C TRP A 275 9.61 2.34 -17.32
N ILE A 276 10.78 1.83 -16.90
CA ILE A 276 10.85 0.58 -16.12
C ILE A 276 10.17 0.75 -14.75
N ILE A 277 10.31 1.93 -14.15
CA ILE A 277 9.65 2.28 -12.88
C ILE A 277 8.15 2.40 -13.10
N LEU A 278 7.72 3.04 -14.18
CA LEU A 278 6.29 3.15 -14.52
C LEU A 278 5.66 1.77 -14.69
N PHE A 279 6.31 0.86 -15.43
CA PHE A 279 5.84 -0.51 -15.60
C PHE A 279 5.74 -1.24 -14.26
N ALA A 280 6.75 -1.11 -13.40
CA ALA A 280 6.75 -1.72 -12.09
C ALA A 280 5.65 -1.16 -11.18
N TYR A 281 5.38 0.16 -11.23
CA TYR A 281 4.29 0.79 -10.51
C TYR A 281 2.91 0.32 -11.00
N VAL A 282 2.70 0.29 -12.32
CA VAL A 282 1.45 -0.23 -12.90
C VAL A 282 1.23 -1.67 -12.44
N SER A 283 2.25 -2.51 -12.52
CA SER A 283 2.18 -3.92 -12.10
C SER A 283 1.87 -4.04 -10.60
N ARG A 284 2.65 -3.37 -9.75
CA ARG A 284 2.54 -3.43 -8.28
C ARG A 284 1.20 -2.92 -7.78
N PHE A 285 0.74 -1.79 -8.31
CA PHE A 285 -0.45 -1.09 -7.81
C PHE A 285 -1.72 -1.43 -8.60
N PHE A 286 -1.63 -2.32 -9.60
CA PHE A 286 -2.77 -2.74 -10.42
C PHE A 286 -3.96 -3.16 -9.56
N THR A 287 -3.74 -4.13 -8.66
CA THR A 287 -4.77 -4.67 -7.76
C THR A 287 -5.40 -3.59 -6.87
N VAL A 288 -4.62 -2.59 -6.45
CA VAL A 288 -5.09 -1.50 -5.56
C VAL A 288 -6.13 -0.64 -6.29
N GLY A 289 -5.87 -0.27 -7.54
CA GLY A 289 -6.83 0.50 -8.35
C GLY A 289 -7.98 -0.36 -8.90
N PHE A 290 -7.70 -1.63 -9.20
CA PHE A 290 -8.65 -2.53 -9.86
C PHE A 290 -9.76 -3.07 -8.93
N LYS A 291 -9.44 -3.45 -7.69
CA LYS A 291 -10.40 -4.09 -6.77
C LYS A 291 -11.62 -3.23 -6.42
N PRO A 292 -11.49 -1.92 -6.15
CA PRO A 292 -12.65 -1.06 -5.95
C PRO A 292 -13.59 -1.05 -7.16
N VAL A 293 -13.03 -0.97 -8.38
CA VAL A 293 -13.81 -0.97 -9.63
C VAL A 293 -14.53 -2.30 -9.82
N MET A 294 -13.85 -3.42 -9.57
CA MET A 294 -14.44 -4.76 -9.59
C MET A 294 -15.61 -4.88 -8.60
N SER A 295 -15.42 -4.43 -7.36
CA SER A 295 -16.45 -4.46 -6.33
C SER A 295 -17.66 -3.61 -6.67
N SER A 296 -17.46 -2.50 -7.38
CA SER A 296 -18.54 -1.63 -7.85
C SER A 296 -19.29 -2.24 -9.04
N MET A 297 -18.59 -2.89 -9.97
CA MET A 297 -19.23 -3.55 -11.12
C MET A 297 -20.17 -4.67 -10.68
N MET A 298 -19.80 -5.44 -9.65
CA MET A 298 -20.68 -6.49 -9.10
C MET A 298 -21.98 -5.94 -8.49
N GLN A 299 -22.05 -4.64 -8.21
CA GLN A 299 -23.26 -3.98 -7.67
C GLN A 299 -24.14 -3.37 -8.77
N ILE A 300 -23.64 -3.24 -10.01
CA ILE A 300 -24.43 -2.71 -11.12
C ILE A 300 -25.37 -3.79 -11.62
N ASP A 301 -26.67 -3.50 -11.58
CA ASP A 301 -27.70 -4.40 -12.09
C ASP A 301 -27.60 -4.54 -13.62
N THR A 302 -27.54 -5.78 -14.09
CA THR A 302 -27.44 -6.11 -15.52
C THR A 302 -28.66 -5.63 -16.31
N SER A 303 -29.83 -5.52 -15.67
CA SER A 303 -31.08 -5.07 -16.30
C SER A 303 -30.98 -3.66 -16.89
N LEU A 304 -30.12 -2.78 -16.36
CA LEU A 304 -29.88 -1.45 -16.92
C LEU A 304 -29.30 -1.55 -18.34
N GLU A 305 -28.34 -2.45 -18.54
CA GLU A 305 -27.71 -2.68 -19.84
C GLU A 305 -28.60 -3.47 -20.80
N GLU A 306 -29.42 -4.38 -20.29
CA GLU A 306 -30.42 -5.12 -21.08
C GLU A 306 -31.53 -4.19 -21.58
N ALA A 307 -32.07 -3.33 -20.71
CA ALA A 307 -33.06 -2.32 -21.11
C ALA A 307 -32.51 -1.38 -22.19
N ALA A 308 -31.28 -0.90 -22.02
CA ALA A 308 -30.63 -0.09 -23.05
C ALA A 308 -30.42 -0.85 -24.37
N GLN A 309 -30.08 -2.14 -24.30
CA GLN A 309 -29.95 -2.99 -25.49
C GLN A 309 -31.29 -3.17 -26.21
N LEU A 310 -32.39 -3.36 -25.49
CA LEU A 310 -33.75 -3.42 -26.05
C LEU A 310 -34.15 -2.10 -26.73
N CYS A 311 -33.67 -0.97 -26.21
CA CYS A 311 -33.83 0.35 -26.85
C CYS A 311 -32.85 0.59 -28.02
N GLY A 312 -32.09 -0.42 -28.46
CA GLY A 312 -31.17 -0.32 -29.60
C GLY A 312 -29.79 0.28 -29.26
N ALA A 313 -29.43 0.41 -27.98
CA ALA A 313 -28.10 0.87 -27.59
C ALA A 313 -27.04 -0.23 -27.79
N GLY A 314 -26.07 0.02 -28.67
CA GLY A 314 -24.90 -0.85 -28.84
C GLY A 314 -23.95 -0.82 -27.63
N MET A 315 -23.00 -1.77 -27.58
CA MET A 315 -22.05 -1.94 -26.47
C MET A 315 -21.31 -0.66 -26.08
N GLY A 316 -20.78 0.09 -27.05
CA GLY A 316 -20.05 1.34 -26.77
C GLY A 316 -20.92 2.42 -26.10
N ARG A 317 -22.20 2.52 -26.50
CA ARG A 317 -23.17 3.45 -25.88
C ARG A 317 -23.51 3.01 -24.46
N ARG A 318 -23.75 1.71 -24.24
CA ARG A 318 -23.98 1.16 -22.88
C ARG A 318 -22.79 1.38 -21.96
N LEU A 319 -21.57 1.15 -22.45
CA LEU A 319 -20.35 1.42 -21.69
C LEU A 319 -20.23 2.90 -21.32
N ARG A 320 -20.40 3.81 -22.28
CA ARG A 320 -20.24 5.24 -22.07
C ARG A 320 -21.32 5.88 -21.20
N ASP A 321 -22.57 5.47 -21.37
CA ASP A 321 -23.72 6.17 -20.79
C ASP A 321 -24.23 5.50 -19.50
N ILE A 322 -23.90 4.22 -19.27
CA ILE A 322 -24.35 3.46 -18.09
C ILE A 322 -23.15 3.00 -17.26
N VAL A 323 -22.28 2.16 -17.82
CA VAL A 323 -21.23 1.49 -17.04
C VAL A 323 -20.17 2.48 -16.52
N VAL A 324 -19.60 3.31 -17.39
CA VAL A 324 -18.53 4.26 -17.03
C VAL A 324 -19.01 5.27 -15.99
N PRO A 325 -20.18 5.94 -16.13
CA PRO A 325 -20.66 6.89 -15.13
C PRO A 325 -20.92 6.24 -13.77
N LEU A 326 -21.45 5.00 -13.76
CA LEU A 326 -21.70 4.26 -12.52
C LEU A 326 -20.40 3.76 -11.86
N LEU A 327 -19.38 3.42 -12.65
CA LEU A 327 -18.06 3.01 -12.13
C LEU A 327 -17.12 4.19 -11.82
N ALA A 328 -17.36 5.38 -12.37
CA ALA A 328 -16.50 6.54 -12.22
C ALA A 328 -16.12 6.85 -10.76
N PRO A 329 -17.06 6.76 -9.77
CA PRO A 329 -16.72 6.85 -8.36
C PRO A 329 -15.63 5.88 -7.89
N ALA A 330 -15.79 4.60 -8.19
CA ALA A 330 -14.87 3.57 -7.78
C ALA A 330 -13.52 3.67 -8.52
N VAL A 331 -13.55 4.07 -9.79
CA VAL A 331 -12.35 4.34 -10.60
C VAL A 331 -11.56 5.50 -9.98
N PHE A 332 -12.21 6.59 -9.61
CA PHE A 332 -11.55 7.74 -8.99
C PHE A 332 -11.02 7.41 -7.58
N ALA A 333 -11.77 6.63 -6.80
CA ALA A 333 -11.30 6.10 -5.52
C ALA A 333 -10.00 5.28 -5.68
N GLY A 334 -10.00 4.35 -6.65
CA GLY A 334 -8.83 3.55 -7.01
C GLY A 334 -7.66 4.40 -7.51
N PHE A 335 -7.93 5.40 -8.34
CA PHE A 335 -6.96 6.35 -8.87
C PHE A 335 -6.22 7.09 -7.74
N ILE A 336 -6.96 7.64 -6.77
CA ILE A 336 -6.37 8.35 -5.62
C ILE A 336 -5.49 7.41 -4.81
N LEU A 337 -5.96 6.19 -4.52
CA LEU A 337 -5.20 5.23 -3.73
C LEU A 337 -3.88 4.85 -4.43
N VAL A 338 -3.92 4.58 -5.73
CA VAL A 338 -2.73 4.29 -6.53
C VAL A 338 -1.78 5.49 -6.55
N PHE A 339 -2.29 6.70 -6.82
CA PHE A 339 -1.49 7.92 -6.85
C PHE A 339 -0.77 8.15 -5.52
N LEU A 340 -1.49 8.10 -4.39
CA LEU A 340 -0.90 8.34 -3.06
C LEU A 340 0.17 7.29 -2.69
N MET A 341 -0.05 6.03 -3.06
CA MET A 341 0.91 4.95 -2.80
C MET A 341 2.13 5.03 -3.72
N ALA A 342 1.94 5.33 -5.00
CA ALA A 342 3.01 5.45 -5.99
C ALA A 342 3.88 6.70 -5.76
N PHE A 343 3.27 7.82 -5.37
CA PHE A 343 3.98 9.07 -5.12
C PHE A 343 4.99 8.96 -3.96
N ASN A 344 4.68 8.14 -2.95
CA ASN A 344 5.52 7.87 -1.78
C ASN A 344 6.28 6.54 -1.88
N GLU A 345 6.40 5.97 -3.08
CA GLU A 345 7.06 4.67 -3.26
C GLU A 345 8.59 4.85 -3.24
N LEU A 346 9.25 4.01 -2.42
CA LEU A 346 10.71 3.98 -2.29
C LEU A 346 11.30 2.63 -2.70
N THR A 347 10.68 1.53 -2.29
CA THR A 347 11.28 0.18 -2.39
C THR A 347 11.57 -0.21 -3.83
N VAL A 348 10.60 -0.03 -4.72
CA VAL A 348 10.76 -0.36 -6.14
C VAL A 348 11.69 0.63 -6.81
N SER A 349 11.49 1.92 -6.53
CA SER A 349 12.30 2.99 -7.12
C SER A 349 13.78 2.92 -6.74
N ALA A 350 14.13 2.59 -5.50
CA ALA A 350 15.52 2.50 -5.05
C ALA A 350 16.33 1.42 -5.77
N LEU A 351 15.66 0.40 -6.31
CA LEU A 351 16.32 -0.67 -7.08
C LEU A 351 16.29 -0.45 -8.59
N LEU A 352 15.36 0.37 -9.08
CA LEU A 352 15.15 0.57 -10.52
C LEU A 352 15.65 1.92 -11.04
N TRP A 353 15.98 2.86 -10.15
CA TRP A 353 16.42 4.18 -10.57
C TRP A 353 17.78 4.15 -11.29
N SER A 354 17.99 5.19 -12.08
CA SER A 354 19.26 5.51 -12.72
C SER A 354 19.44 7.03 -12.70
N ALA A 355 20.65 7.51 -12.98
CA ALA A 355 20.92 8.94 -13.10
C ALA A 355 19.96 9.59 -14.11
N GLY A 356 19.25 10.64 -13.68
CA GLY A 356 18.19 11.28 -14.49
C GLY A 356 16.76 10.87 -14.11
N ASN A 357 16.60 9.71 -13.46
CA ASN A 357 15.30 9.10 -13.16
C ASN A 357 15.09 8.93 -11.64
N GLU A 358 15.65 9.83 -10.85
CA GLU A 358 15.48 9.88 -9.40
C GLU A 358 14.01 10.13 -9.06
N THR A 359 13.51 9.48 -8.01
CA THR A 359 12.18 9.73 -7.42
C THR A 359 12.35 10.40 -6.06
N ILE A 360 11.29 11.02 -5.53
CA ILE A 360 11.32 11.67 -4.20
C ILE A 360 11.85 10.71 -3.13
N GLY A 361 11.35 9.47 -3.10
CA GLY A 361 11.81 8.47 -2.13
C GLY A 361 13.31 8.23 -2.25
N VAL A 362 13.79 7.98 -3.47
CA VAL A 362 15.22 7.72 -3.73
C VAL A 362 16.09 8.92 -3.38
N MET A 363 15.64 10.13 -3.69
CA MET A 363 16.35 11.36 -3.33
C MET A 363 16.49 11.48 -1.81
N ILE A 364 15.40 11.33 -1.05
CA ILE A 364 15.44 11.39 0.43
C ILE A 364 16.38 10.32 0.97
N PHE A 365 16.31 9.10 0.43
CA PHE A 365 17.17 8.00 0.83
C PHE A 365 18.65 8.30 0.56
N ASN A 366 18.99 8.77 -0.64
CA ASN A 366 20.37 9.11 -1.00
C ASN A 366 20.92 10.26 -0.16
N MET A 367 20.10 11.27 0.17
CA MET A 367 20.49 12.36 1.08
C MET A 367 20.76 11.84 2.49
N GLN A 368 19.95 10.89 2.97
CA GLN A 368 20.19 10.27 4.27
C GLN A 368 21.51 9.49 4.28
N GLU A 369 21.76 8.70 3.24
CA GLU A 369 22.99 7.90 3.09
C GLU A 369 24.23 8.77 2.90
N SER A 370 24.12 9.94 2.25
CA SER A 370 25.23 10.91 2.12
C SER A 370 25.52 11.71 3.38
N GLY A 371 24.69 11.58 4.42
CA GLY A 371 24.81 12.34 5.67
C GLY A 371 24.07 13.69 5.66
N ASP A 372 23.36 14.03 4.59
CA ASP A 372 22.53 15.23 4.46
C ASP A 372 21.16 15.06 5.16
N VAL A 373 21.18 14.63 6.42
CA VAL A 373 19.99 14.25 7.20
C VAL A 373 19.03 15.42 7.43
N VAL A 374 19.56 16.63 7.66
CA VAL A 374 18.73 17.82 7.91
C VAL A 374 17.99 18.26 6.63
N PRO A 375 18.65 18.41 5.46
CA PRO A 375 17.96 18.60 4.19
C PRO A 375 16.96 17.47 3.86
N ALA A 376 17.30 16.20 4.12
CA ALA A 376 16.38 15.08 3.90
C ALA A 376 15.11 15.20 4.76
N ALA A 377 15.24 15.62 6.02
CA ALA A 377 14.11 15.90 6.90
C ALA A 377 13.24 17.04 6.35
N ALA A 378 13.84 18.12 5.86
CA ALA A 378 13.11 19.25 5.27
C ALA A 378 12.34 18.85 4.00
N VAL A 379 12.93 18.06 3.09
CA VAL A 379 12.20 17.50 1.93
C VAL A 379 11.04 16.61 2.41
N SER A 380 11.28 15.76 3.41
CA SER A 380 10.25 14.88 3.96
C SER A 380 9.08 15.65 4.57
N VAL A 381 9.31 16.77 5.25
CA VAL A 381 8.25 17.67 5.75
C VAL A 381 7.44 18.25 4.59
N VAL A 382 8.10 18.73 3.53
CA VAL A 382 7.41 19.26 2.34
C VAL A 382 6.52 18.19 1.71
N VAL A 383 7.01 16.95 1.59
CA VAL A 383 6.23 15.82 1.06
C VAL A 383 5.03 15.49 1.95
N VAL A 384 5.21 15.44 3.27
CA VAL A 384 4.12 15.21 4.22
C VAL A 384 3.05 16.30 4.11
N VAL A 385 3.45 17.57 4.06
CA VAL A 385 2.53 18.70 3.90
C VAL A 385 1.81 18.62 2.56
N LEU A 386 2.51 18.32 1.47
CA LEU A 386 1.93 18.18 0.14
C LEU A 386 0.87 17.06 0.12
N VAL A 387 1.19 15.89 0.66
CA VAL A 387 0.26 14.76 0.75
C VAL A 387 -0.94 15.11 1.63
N ALA A 388 -0.73 15.78 2.75
CA ALA A 388 -1.81 16.23 3.63
C ALA A 388 -2.73 17.24 2.94
N LEU A 389 -2.18 18.21 2.19
CA LEU A 389 -2.95 19.17 1.41
C LEU A 389 -3.74 18.50 0.28
N LEU A 390 -3.16 17.52 -0.40
CA LEU A 390 -3.85 16.73 -1.41
C LEU A 390 -5.03 15.95 -0.81
N MET A 391 -4.81 15.27 0.32
CA MET A 391 -5.87 14.56 1.03
C MET A 391 -6.96 15.51 1.55
N LEU A 392 -6.58 16.67 2.09
CA LEU A 392 -7.52 17.71 2.53
C LEU A 392 -8.34 18.24 1.35
N GLY A 393 -7.68 18.57 0.23
CA GLY A 393 -8.34 19.01 -1.00
C GLY A 393 -9.38 18.00 -1.46
N LEU A 394 -8.98 16.73 -1.58
CA LEU A 394 -9.89 15.63 -1.92
C LEU A 394 -11.07 15.55 -0.95
N SER A 395 -10.82 15.60 0.36
CA SER A 395 -11.85 15.61 1.42
C SER A 395 -12.83 16.79 1.30
N LEU A 396 -12.36 17.98 0.92
CA LEU A 396 -13.20 19.16 0.72
C LEU A 396 -14.06 19.04 -0.55
N PHE A 397 -13.47 18.53 -1.64
CA PHE A 397 -14.19 18.26 -2.89
C PHE A 397 -15.16 17.09 -2.80
N ALA A 398 -14.96 16.20 -1.83
CA ALA A 398 -15.80 15.05 -1.56
C ALA A 398 -17.30 15.36 -1.47
N LYS A 399 -17.67 16.52 -0.92
CA LYS A 399 -19.07 16.95 -0.78
C LYS A 399 -19.78 17.13 -2.13
N ARG A 400 -19.01 17.29 -3.22
CA ARG A 400 -19.51 17.45 -4.59
C ARG A 400 -19.39 16.16 -5.41
N LEU A 401 -18.78 15.13 -4.84
CA LEU A 401 -18.55 13.85 -5.47
C LEU A 401 -19.65 12.86 -5.05
N PRO A 402 -20.09 11.94 -5.94
CA PRO A 402 -20.99 10.86 -5.56
C PRO A 402 -20.51 10.09 -4.31
N ARG A 403 -21.44 9.52 -3.53
CA ARG A 403 -21.07 8.67 -2.39
C ARG A 403 -20.25 7.47 -2.88
N GLY A 404 -19.20 7.11 -2.13
CA GLY A 404 -18.28 6.03 -2.49
C GLY A 404 -17.06 6.44 -3.35
N VAL A 405 -16.97 7.69 -3.78
CA VAL A 405 -15.78 8.21 -4.52
C VAL A 405 -14.55 8.35 -3.62
N ILE A 406 -14.76 8.68 -2.34
CA ILE A 406 -13.69 8.81 -1.37
C ILE A 406 -13.69 7.58 -0.46
N PRO A 407 -12.61 6.78 -0.42
CA PRO A 407 -12.57 5.52 0.33
C PRO A 407 -12.88 5.63 1.82
N TRP A 408 -12.63 6.80 2.42
CA TRP A 408 -12.83 7.07 3.85
C TRP A 408 -14.12 7.84 4.16
N GLN A 409 -14.97 8.11 3.17
CA GLN A 409 -16.32 8.63 3.39
C GLN A 409 -17.35 7.52 3.14
N ASN A 410 -18.14 7.24 4.18
CA ASN A 410 -19.29 6.34 4.10
C ASN A 410 -20.54 7.07 3.60
#